data_AF-A0A1Y1KJP3-F1
#
_entry.id   AF-A0A1Y1KJP3-F1
#
_cell.length_a   1.000
_cell.length_b   1.000
_cell.length_c   1.000
_cell.angle_alpha   90.00
_cell.angle_beta   90.00
_cell.angle_gamma   90.00
#
_symmetry.space_group_name_H-M   'P 1'
#
loop_
_entity.id
_entity.type
_entity.pdbx_description
1 polymer ?
#
loop_
_entity_poly.entity_id
_entity_poly.type
_entity_poly.pdbx_seq_one_letter_code
_entity_poly.pdbx_strand_id
1 'polypeptide(L)'
;EEEAVEADEEEGEDLCNCTFSLAYGAKILLNQTHLRLKRGQRYGLCGPNGSGKSTLMRAINNEQVEGFPKQSEVKTVFVEHDLDSADTEMTTIDWTMKKLGEAKVDVTQPDVEKQLVEFGFTP
;
A
#
# COMPACT_ATOMS: atom_id res chain seq x y z
N GLU A 1 22.65 -14.47 -20.01
CA GLU A 1 21.42 -15.28 -20.16
C GLU A 1 20.31 -14.51 -19.50
N GLU A 2 19.32 -14.08 -20.28
CA GLU A 2 18.05 -13.59 -19.75
C GLU A 2 17.29 -14.83 -19.30
N GLU A 3 17.20 -15.07 -17.99
CA GLU A 3 16.24 -16.03 -17.46
C GLU A 3 14.85 -15.53 -17.84
N ALA A 4 14.24 -16.15 -18.85
CA ALA A 4 12.83 -15.97 -19.15
C ALA A 4 12.06 -16.39 -17.90
N VAL A 5 11.50 -15.41 -17.19
CA VAL A 5 10.63 -15.63 -16.04
C VAL A 5 9.51 -16.56 -16.51
N GLU A 6 9.45 -17.77 -15.95
CA GLU A 6 8.41 -18.73 -16.28
C GLU A 6 7.05 -18.03 -16.15
N ALA A 7 6.23 -18.12 -17.21
CA ALA A 7 4.91 -17.52 -17.21
C ALA A 7 4.08 -18.25 -16.15
N ASP A 8 3.96 -17.63 -14.99
CA ASP A 8 3.13 -18.13 -13.90
C ASP A 8 1.67 -18.15 -14.39
N GLU A 9 1.22 -19.34 -14.79
CA GLU A 9 -0.14 -19.70 -15.23
C GLU A 9 -1.18 -19.54 -14.11
N GLU A 10 -0.84 -18.91 -12.99
CA GLU A 10 -1.81 -18.53 -11.96
C GLU A 10 -2.93 -17.65 -12.57
N GLU A 11 -4.14 -18.19 -12.60
CA GLU A 11 -5.36 -17.49 -13.01
C GLU A 11 -5.55 -16.18 -12.23
N GLY A 12 -5.63 -15.05 -12.94
CA GLY A 12 -5.92 -13.75 -12.32
C GLY A 12 -5.63 -12.56 -13.23
N GLU A 13 -6.40 -11.49 -13.05
CA GLU A 13 -6.17 -10.21 -13.73
C GLU A 13 -4.95 -9.51 -13.12
N ASP A 14 -4.01 -9.09 -13.96
CA ASP A 14 -2.87 -8.28 -13.54
C ASP A 14 -3.36 -6.92 -13.00
N LEU A 15 -3.00 -6.60 -11.75
CA LEU A 15 -3.16 -5.26 -11.17
C LEU A 15 -2.07 -4.33 -11.69
N CYS A 16 -0.83 -4.79 -11.76
CA CYS A 16 0.26 -4.10 -12.43
C CYS A 16 1.29 -5.09 -12.98
N ASN A 17 1.99 -4.68 -14.04
CA ASN A 17 3.13 -5.37 -14.60
C ASN A 17 4.10 -4.33 -15.17
N CYS A 18 4.96 -3.79 -14.31
CA CYS A 18 5.81 -2.64 -14.63
C CYS A 18 7.27 -2.86 -14.25
N THR A 19 8.15 -2.14 -14.93
CA THR A 19 9.58 -2.05 -14.59
C THR A 19 9.88 -0.64 -14.13
N PHE A 20 10.47 -0.47 -12.96
CA PHE A 20 10.76 0.84 -12.39
C PHE A 20 12.09 0.87 -11.63
N SER A 21 12.59 2.08 -11.39
CA SER A 21 13.71 2.33 -10.48
C SER A 21 13.23 3.23 -9.34
N LEU A 22 13.68 2.96 -8.12
CA LEU A 22 13.33 3.74 -6.94
C LEU A 22 14.60 4.22 -6.24
N ALA A 23 14.70 5.53 -6.05
CA ALA A 23 15.78 6.16 -5.31
C ALA A 23 15.23 6.95 -4.12
N TYR A 24 16.03 7.05 -3.05
CA TYR A 24 15.73 7.86 -1.88
C TYR A 24 16.95 8.72 -1.55
N GLY A 25 16.82 10.04 -1.71
CA GLY A 25 17.95 10.96 -1.65
C GLY A 25 18.99 10.62 -2.72
N ALA A 26 20.25 10.44 -2.30
CA ALA A 26 21.35 10.06 -3.20
C ALA A 26 21.50 8.54 -3.40
N LYS A 27 20.65 7.71 -2.77
CA LYS A 27 20.80 6.24 -2.81
C LYS A 27 19.75 5.62 -3.72
N ILE A 28 20.19 4.84 -4.70
CA ILE A 28 19.32 3.96 -5.48
C ILE A 28 18.98 2.75 -4.61
N LEU A 29 17.69 2.53 -4.35
CA LEU A 29 17.19 1.41 -3.55
C LEU A 29 16.82 0.22 -4.45
N LEU A 30 16.16 0.51 -5.56
CA LEU A 30 15.74 -0.45 -6.58
C LEU A 30 16.16 0.08 -7.94
N ASN A 31 16.77 -0.76 -8.76
CA ASN A 31 17.21 -0.40 -10.11
C ASN A 31 16.60 -1.38 -11.12
N GLN A 32 15.88 -0.86 -12.11
CA GLN A 32 15.23 -1.65 -13.18
C GLN A 32 14.49 -2.88 -12.63
N THR A 33 13.76 -2.69 -11.54
CA THR A 33 13.07 -3.76 -10.84
C THR A 33 11.73 -4.02 -11.51
N HIS A 34 11.49 -5.29 -11.83
CA HIS A 34 10.22 -5.75 -12.36
C HIS A 34 9.25 -6.07 -11.22
N LEU A 35 8.08 -5.44 -11.23
CA LEU A 35 7.00 -5.69 -10.28
C LEU A 35 5.75 -6.09 -11.04
N ARG A 36 5.29 -7.30 -10.75
CA ARG A 36 4.02 -7.81 -11.23
C ARG A 36 3.16 -8.16 -10.03
N LEU A 37 1.99 -7.55 -9.96
CA LEU A 37 0.98 -7.84 -8.93
C LEU A 37 -0.32 -8.20 -9.62
N LYS A 38 -0.99 -9.23 -9.13
CA LYS A 38 -2.32 -9.67 -9.56
C LYS A 38 -3.40 -9.23 -8.56
N ARG A 39 -4.62 -8.96 -9.06
CA ARG A 39 -5.79 -8.61 -8.24
C ARG A 39 -6.19 -9.78 -7.33
N GLY A 40 -6.68 -9.46 -6.13
CA GLY A 40 -7.20 -10.46 -5.18
C GLY A 40 -6.14 -11.23 -4.38
N GLN A 41 -4.84 -10.96 -4.63
CA GLN A 41 -3.73 -11.66 -4.00
C GLN A 41 -3.15 -10.89 -2.81
N ARG A 42 -2.54 -11.63 -1.87
CA ARG A 42 -1.83 -11.06 -0.70
C ARG A 42 -0.33 -11.27 -0.86
N TYR A 43 0.42 -10.17 -0.91
CA TYR A 43 1.87 -10.19 -1.12
C TYR A 43 2.62 -9.83 0.16
N GLY A 44 3.72 -10.54 0.43
CA GLY A 44 4.68 -10.21 1.48
C GLY A 44 5.95 -9.61 0.88
N LEU A 45 6.37 -8.44 1.36
CA LEU A 45 7.63 -7.83 0.96
C LEU A 45 8.73 -8.14 1.99
N CYS A 46 9.66 -9.02 1.64
CA CYS A 46 10.75 -9.47 2.51
C CYS A 46 12.09 -8.86 2.10
N GLY A 47 12.97 -8.64 3.09
CA GLY A 47 14.32 -8.12 2.84
C GLY A 47 14.95 -7.52 4.10
N PRO A 48 16.26 -7.24 4.10
CA PRO A 48 16.96 -6.68 5.26
C PRO A 48 16.48 -5.27 5.60
N ASN A 49 16.74 -4.81 6.83
CA ASN A 49 16.44 -3.44 7.22
C ASN A 49 17.22 -2.44 6.36
N GLY A 50 16.55 -1.37 5.91
CA GLY A 50 17.15 -0.39 5.00
C GLY A 50 17.22 -0.82 3.53
N SER A 51 16.62 -1.95 3.14
CA SER A 51 16.51 -2.37 1.73
C SER A 51 15.49 -1.57 0.91
N GLY A 52 14.73 -0.67 1.54
CA GLY A 52 13.74 0.17 0.87
C GLY A 52 12.30 -0.32 0.93
N LYS A 53 11.96 -1.29 1.79
CA LYS A 53 10.58 -1.85 1.90
C LYS A 53 9.52 -0.79 2.17
N SER A 54 9.68 -0.04 3.27
CA SER A 54 8.75 1.03 3.63
C SER A 54 8.79 2.17 2.60
N THR A 55 9.94 2.42 1.98
CA THR A 55 10.08 3.40 0.90
C THR A 55 9.28 3.00 -0.34
N LEU A 56 9.30 1.71 -0.72
CA LEU A 56 8.50 1.19 -1.82
C LEU A 56 7.00 1.30 -1.51
N MET A 57 6.57 0.90 -0.30
CA MET A 57 5.16 1.03 0.10
C MET A 57 4.69 2.49 0.09
N ARG A 58 5.50 3.43 0.59
CA ARG A 58 5.21 4.87 0.51
C ARG A 58 5.17 5.38 -0.92
N ALA A 59 6.10 4.94 -1.77
CA ALA A 59 6.15 5.33 -3.18
C ALA A 59 4.90 4.86 -3.93
N ILE A 60 4.42 3.64 -3.67
CA ILE A 60 3.15 3.12 -4.23
C ILE A 60 1.99 4.00 -3.80
N ASN A 61 1.89 4.29 -2.49
CA ASN A 61 0.81 5.10 -1.96
C ASN A 61 0.82 6.54 -2.49
N ASN A 62 2.00 7.09 -2.80
CA ASN A 62 2.17 8.46 -3.29
C ASN A 62 2.19 8.56 -4.83
N GLU A 63 1.82 7.50 -5.56
CA GLU A 63 1.84 7.46 -7.04
C GLU A 63 3.23 7.73 -7.65
N GLN A 64 4.30 7.35 -6.94
CA GLN A 64 5.70 7.58 -7.36
C GLN A 64 6.33 6.36 -8.05
N VAL A 65 5.58 5.27 -8.22
CA VAL A 65 6.04 4.07 -8.94
C VAL A 65 5.56 4.13 -10.38
N GLU A 66 6.50 4.24 -11.31
CA GLU A 66 6.21 4.28 -12.73
C GLU A 66 5.52 2.98 -13.19
N GLY A 67 4.43 3.12 -13.96
CA GLY A 67 3.63 2.00 -14.46
C GLY A 67 2.72 1.34 -13.41
N PHE A 68 2.71 1.80 -12.16
CA PHE A 68 1.70 1.41 -11.18
C PHE A 68 0.38 2.18 -11.43
N PRO A 69 -0.81 1.56 -11.34
CA PRO A 69 -2.09 2.24 -11.54
C PRO A 69 -2.25 3.45 -10.61
N LYS A 70 -2.87 4.52 -11.13
CA LYS A 70 -3.17 5.71 -10.33
C LYS A 70 -4.25 5.42 -9.28
N GLN A 71 -4.34 6.27 -8.25
CA GLN A 71 -5.37 6.21 -7.22
C GLN A 71 -6.80 6.32 -7.75
N SER A 72 -6.98 6.85 -8.97
CA SER A 72 -8.26 6.85 -9.68
C SER A 72 -8.72 5.45 -10.13
N GLU A 73 -7.79 4.52 -10.33
CA GLU A 73 -8.04 3.15 -10.77
C GLU A 73 -7.91 2.15 -9.63
N VAL A 74 -6.95 2.38 -8.72
CA VAL A 74 -6.67 1.53 -7.56
C VAL A 74 -6.48 2.40 -6.33
N LYS A 75 -7.43 2.37 -5.40
CA LYS A 75 -7.28 3.06 -4.11
C LYS A 75 -6.19 2.38 -3.29
N THR A 76 -5.15 3.13 -2.94
CA THR A 76 -4.08 2.69 -2.06
C THR A 76 -4.27 3.30 -0.67
N VAL A 77 -4.15 2.49 0.37
CA VAL A 77 -4.14 2.95 1.76
C VAL A 77 -2.85 2.43 2.40
N PHE A 78 -2.06 3.36 2.92
CA PHE A 78 -0.83 3.05 3.64
C PHE A 78 -1.02 3.31 5.13
N VAL A 79 -0.72 2.30 5.94
CA VAL A 79 -0.69 2.41 7.40
C VAL A 79 0.77 2.58 7.81
N GLU A 80 1.09 3.76 8.33
CA GLU A 80 2.44 4.07 8.85
C GLU A 80 2.74 3.18 10.06
N HIS A 81 4.00 2.77 10.21
CA HIS A 81 4.47 2.03 11.39
C HIS A 81 4.56 2.91 12.64
N ASP A 82 4.71 4.22 12.45
CA ASP A 82 4.80 5.19 13.54
C ASP A 82 3.58 6.11 13.48
N LEU A 83 3.00 6.37 14.64
CA LEU A 83 1.88 7.30 14.79
C LEU A 83 2.43 8.59 15.37
N ASP A 84 2.16 9.71 14.72
CA ASP A 84 2.48 11.01 15.28
C ASP A 84 1.79 11.18 16.65
N SER A 85 2.45 11.84 17.60
CA SER A 85 1.89 12.02 18.96
C SER A 85 0.49 12.63 18.93
N ALA A 86 0.19 13.52 17.98
CA ALA A 86 -1.14 14.10 17.80
C ALA A 86 -2.21 13.08 17.35
N ASP A 87 -1.81 12.04 16.61
CA ASP A 87 -2.69 10.95 16.21
C ASP A 87 -2.95 9.98 17.38
N THR A 88 -2.03 9.90 18.35
CA THR A 88 -2.20 9.04 19.55
C THR A 88 -3.24 9.56 20.55
N GLU A 89 -3.61 10.83 20.45
CA GLU A 89 -4.65 11.46 21.30
C GLU A 89 -6.06 11.32 20.72
N MET A 90 -6.20 10.86 19.46
CA MET A 90 -7.49 10.65 18.82
C MET A 90 -8.10 9.31 19.20
N THR A 91 -9.44 9.24 19.21
CA THR A 91 -10.12 7.95 19.30
C THR A 91 -9.87 7.13 18.03
N THR A 92 -9.96 5.80 18.13
CA THR A 92 -9.84 4.92 16.95
C THR A 92 -10.84 5.28 15.86
N ILE A 93 -12.05 5.71 16.25
CA ILE A 93 -13.09 6.16 15.32
C ILE A 93 -12.65 7.44 14.61
N ASP A 94 -12.25 8.48 15.36
CA ASP A 94 -11.86 9.76 14.78
C ASP A 94 -10.63 9.62 13.87
N TRP A 95 -9.66 8.81 14.30
CA TRP A 95 -8.47 8.53 13.49
C TRP A 95 -8.85 7.81 12.19
N THR A 96 -9.74 6.81 12.26
CA THR A 96 -10.22 6.08 11.08
C THR A 96 -10.97 7.01 10.14
N MET A 97 -11.88 7.85 10.66
CA MET A 97 -12.64 8.82 9.86
C MET A 97 -11.71 9.83 9.17
N LYS A 98 -10.69 10.34 9.87
CA LYS A 98 -9.65 11.20 9.29
C LYS A 98 -8.94 10.52 8.12
N LYS A 99 -8.48 9.27 8.30
CA LYS A 99 -7.76 8.52 7.25
C LYS A 99 -8.64 8.14 6.06
N LEU A 100 -9.90 7.80 6.29
CA LEU A 100 -10.86 7.56 5.20
C LEU A 100 -11.12 8.84 4.40
N GLY A 101 -11.20 9.99 5.07
CA GLY A 101 -11.27 11.31 4.42
C GLY A 101 -10.05 11.62 3.55
N GLU A 102 -8.83 11.40 4.08
CA GLU A 102 -7.57 11.55 3.32
C GLU A 102 -7.53 10.64 2.09
N ALA A 103 -8.04 9.41 2.21
CA ALA A 103 -8.12 8.43 1.12
C ALA A 103 -9.31 8.63 0.16
N LYS A 104 -10.11 9.69 0.34
CA LYS A 104 -11.33 9.97 -0.45
C LYS A 104 -12.27 8.75 -0.49
N VAL A 105 -12.48 8.16 0.68
CA VAL A 105 -13.41 7.05 0.91
C VAL A 105 -14.63 7.62 1.63
N ASP A 106 -15.77 7.63 0.95
CA ASP A 106 -17.02 8.16 1.49
C ASP A 106 -17.72 7.07 2.30
N VAL A 107 -17.57 7.14 3.62
CA VAL A 107 -18.11 6.20 4.60
C VAL A 107 -18.58 6.99 5.81
N THR A 108 -19.71 6.60 6.39
CA THR A 108 -20.28 7.30 7.56
C THR A 108 -19.70 6.75 8.86
N GLN A 109 -19.68 7.57 9.92
CA GLN A 109 -19.23 7.12 11.24
C GLN A 109 -19.98 5.88 11.76
N PRO A 110 -21.32 5.77 11.61
CA PRO A 110 -22.05 4.55 11.98
C PRO A 110 -21.57 3.28 11.26
N ASP A 111 -21.16 3.40 9.99
CA ASP A 111 -20.62 2.26 9.23
C ASP A 111 -19.25 1.84 9.78
N VAL A 112 -18.41 2.82 10.15
CA VAL A 112 -17.11 2.56 10.80
C VAL A 112 -17.30 1.89 12.16
N GLU A 113 -18.21 2.39 12.99
CA GLU A 113 -18.53 1.81 14.30
C GLU A 113 -19.01 0.35 14.15
N LYS A 114 -19.93 0.10 13.21
CA LYS A 114 -20.42 -1.25 12.92
C LYS A 114 -19.26 -2.19 12.54
N GLN A 115 -18.33 -1.71 11.71
CA GLN A 115 -17.20 -2.52 11.28
C GLN A 115 -16.23 -2.81 12.44
N LEU A 116 -15.94 -1.81 13.27
CA LEU A 116 -15.11 -1.99 14.46
C LEU A 116 -15.70 -3.02 15.42
N VAL A 117 -17.03 -3.00 15.63
CA VAL A 117 -17.73 -4.01 16.44
C VAL A 117 -17.62 -5.41 15.81
N GLU A 118 -17.74 -5.53 14.49
CA GLU A 118 -17.54 -6.82 13.78
C GLU A 118 -16.12 -7.38 13.98
N PHE A 119 -15.12 -6.50 14.06
CA PHE A 119 -13.73 -6.86 14.37
C PHE A 119 -13.46 -7.07 15.88
N GLY A 120 -14.47 -6.94 16.74
CA GLY A 120 -14.37 -7.22 18.17
C GLY A 120 -13.94 -6.04 19.04
N PHE A 121 -13.95 -4.81 18.50
CA PHE A 121 -13.73 -3.61 19.31
C PHE A 121 -14.97 -3.35 20.18
N THR A 122 -14.73 -2.95 21.44
CA THR A 122 -15.79 -2.50 22.34
C THR A 122 -15.99 -0.98 22.22
N PRO A 123 -17.25 -0.51 22.31
CA PRO A 123 -17.56 0.92 22.34
C PRO A 123 -16.89 1.67 23.50
#